data_AF-A0A8X7BND6-F1
#
_entry.id   AF-A0A8X7BND6-F1
#
_cell.length_a   1.000
_cell.length_b   1.000
_cell.length_c   1.000
_cell.angle_alpha   90.00
_cell.angle_beta   90.00
_cell.angle_gamma   90.00
#
_symmetry.space_group_name_H-M   'P 1'
#
loop_
_entity.id
_entity.type
_entity.pdbx_description
1 polymer ?
#
loop_
_entity_poly.entity_id
_entity_poly.type
_entity_poly.pdbx_seq_one_letter_code
_entity_poly.pdbx_strand_id
1 'polypeptide(L)'
;MPLRKRERPRKDNSAGSSLRTIPKNQRVIVTNDCIRLHGASDTLFYLRSRERSHSSDAFQRKKEDPGTTILLVPHRGRCLGTRGGAFSERSFTVDYENNCFRKDGQPFRYVSGSIHYFRVPSQLWHDRIYKMKMAGLNAIQTYVEWNHHEPEAGVYNFNGDYDLPSFLKAAYDLDMLVILRTGPFIDAERDMGGLPYWLLRVDPKMKMRFYDPNFIKYIDKWYNVLLPIIEPFLYNNGGPIISIQIENEYGYCGCDQYKAHLRDLFNTLLKKKVVLFTTDQPFPNSLACGKTYDVLATTDYGAEGLYNFISNRWFIYSYMFHGGTSFGFTAGSNLGSPFQACPTSYDYDAPLTEAGDPTPKYYAIRETIGKVILSNL
;
A
#
# COMPACT_ATOMS: atom_id res chain seq x y z
N MET A 1 -29.91 49.06 -28.78
CA MET A 1 -29.66 48.01 -29.81
C MET A 1 -28.95 48.66 -31.01
N PRO A 2 -28.07 47.97 -31.76
CA PRO A 2 -27.47 46.66 -31.51
C PRO A 2 -25.94 46.56 -31.78
N LEU A 3 -25.45 45.36 -31.51
CA LEU A 3 -24.11 44.80 -31.50
C LEU A 3 -23.38 44.80 -32.86
N ARG A 4 -22.04 44.83 -32.83
CA ARG A 4 -21.19 44.19 -33.86
C ARG A 4 -20.20 43.21 -33.24
N LYS A 5 -20.35 41.95 -33.65
CA LYS A 5 -19.45 40.81 -33.41
C LYS A 5 -18.08 41.09 -34.03
N ARG A 6 -16.99 40.73 -33.35
CA ARG A 6 -15.69 40.48 -33.97
C ARG A 6 -15.36 39.00 -33.81
N GLU A 7 -15.19 38.34 -34.95
CA GLU A 7 -14.86 36.93 -35.11
C GLU A 7 -13.41 36.65 -34.67
N ARG A 8 -13.19 35.47 -34.08
CA ARG A 8 -11.84 34.96 -33.76
C ARG A 8 -11.30 34.20 -34.98
N PRO A 9 -9.99 34.28 -35.28
CA PRO A 9 -9.40 33.43 -36.32
C PRO A 9 -9.30 31.97 -35.85
N ARG A 10 -9.65 31.04 -36.75
CA ARG A 10 -9.36 29.60 -36.62
C ARG A 10 -7.83 29.41 -36.67
N LYS A 11 -7.27 28.67 -35.72
CA LYS A 11 -5.93 28.08 -35.85
C LYS A 11 -6.09 26.61 -36.23
N ASP A 12 -5.51 26.25 -37.36
CA ASP A 12 -5.33 24.88 -37.81
C ASP A 12 -4.48 24.10 -36.81
N ASN A 13 -4.99 22.95 -36.38
CA ASN A 13 -4.26 21.93 -35.64
C ASN A 13 -3.71 20.91 -36.64
N SER A 14 -2.45 21.06 -37.03
CA SER A 14 -1.68 20.01 -37.69
C SER A 14 -0.21 20.06 -37.24
N ALA A 15 0.05 19.53 -36.04
CA ALA A 15 1.39 19.13 -35.63
C ALA A 15 1.28 17.75 -34.99
N GLY A 16 1.72 16.73 -35.73
CA GLY A 16 1.69 15.34 -35.31
C GLY A 16 2.59 15.12 -34.09
N SER A 17 1.99 14.80 -32.94
CA SER A 17 2.68 14.13 -31.86
C SER A 17 2.75 12.64 -32.20
N SER A 18 3.95 12.15 -32.48
CA SER A 18 4.20 10.72 -32.56
C SER A 18 3.82 10.08 -31.22
N LEU A 19 2.73 9.31 -31.21
CA LEU A 19 2.39 8.38 -30.14
C LEU A 19 3.57 7.41 -30.02
N ARG A 20 4.47 7.66 -29.06
CA ARG A 20 5.43 6.65 -28.64
C ARG A 20 4.63 5.49 -28.04
N THR A 21 4.75 4.36 -28.70
CA THR A 21 4.17 3.08 -28.33
C THR A 21 4.47 2.74 -26.87
N ILE A 22 3.41 2.41 -26.12
CA ILE A 22 3.46 1.96 -24.72
C ILE A 22 4.02 0.52 -24.70
N PRO A 23 5.04 0.20 -23.89
CA PRO A 23 5.51 -1.18 -23.73
C PRO A 23 4.42 -2.08 -23.10
N LYS A 24 4.25 -3.29 -23.63
CA LYS A 24 3.21 -4.28 -23.27
C LYS A 24 3.26 -4.86 -21.84
N ASN A 25 4.07 -4.32 -20.92
CA ASN A 25 4.49 -5.03 -19.70
C ASN A 25 4.00 -4.44 -18.36
N GLN A 26 2.97 -3.59 -18.32
CA GLN A 26 2.36 -3.18 -17.04
C GLN A 26 1.11 -4.02 -16.72
N ARG A 27 1.18 -4.82 -15.65
CA ARG A 27 0.04 -5.54 -15.05
C ARG A 27 -0.14 -5.08 -13.60
N VAL A 28 -1.38 -4.87 -13.18
CA VAL A 28 -1.77 -4.35 -11.86
C VAL A 28 -2.02 -5.53 -10.91
N ILE A 29 -1.46 -5.49 -9.69
CA ILE A 29 -1.67 -6.50 -8.63
C ILE A 29 -2.48 -5.90 -7.49
N VAL A 30 -3.64 -6.45 -7.17
CA VAL A 30 -4.64 -5.77 -6.31
C VAL A 30 -4.34 -5.98 -4.80
N THR A 31 -4.37 -4.91 -3.99
CA THR A 31 -4.20 -4.87 -2.50
C THR A 31 -5.36 -4.06 -1.83
N ASN A 32 -5.40 -3.80 -0.52
CA ASN A 32 -6.61 -3.36 0.24
C ASN A 32 -6.43 -2.03 1.01
N ASP A 33 -7.44 -1.14 1.06
CA ASP A 33 -7.61 -0.03 2.04
C ASP A 33 -8.98 0.70 1.93
N CYS A 34 -9.44 1.31 3.05
CA CYS A 34 -10.84 1.69 3.31
C CYS A 34 -11.08 3.21 3.29
N ILE A 35 -12.17 3.68 2.64
CA ILE A 35 -12.71 5.05 2.79
C ILE A 35 -14.00 5.02 3.61
N ARG A 36 -14.07 5.87 4.65
CA ARG A 36 -15.33 6.28 5.31
C ARG A 36 -16.15 7.15 4.35
N LEU A 37 -17.38 6.74 4.04
CA LEU A 37 -18.39 7.63 3.47
C LEU A 37 -19.46 7.93 4.54
N HIS A 38 -19.61 9.22 4.86
CA HIS A 38 -20.75 9.74 5.60
C HIS A 38 -22.01 9.68 4.72
N GLY A 39 -23.05 9.04 5.25
CA GLY A 39 -24.46 9.43 5.06
C GLY A 39 -25.15 9.02 3.76
N ALA A 40 -25.78 7.84 3.75
CA ALA A 40 -27.15 7.67 3.24
C ALA A 40 -27.73 6.33 3.73
N SER A 41 -28.93 6.44 4.33
CA SER A 41 -29.95 5.45 4.63
C SER A 41 -29.85 4.06 3.98
N ASP A 42 -30.04 3.05 4.83
CA ASP A 42 -30.81 1.82 4.60
C ASP A 42 -30.45 0.91 3.42
N THR A 43 -29.99 -0.31 3.71
CA THR A 43 -30.88 -1.47 3.86
C THR A 43 -30.02 -2.74 4.03
N LEU A 44 -30.11 -3.35 5.21
CA LEU A 44 -29.69 -4.74 5.49
C LEU A 44 -30.28 -5.69 4.44
N PHE A 45 -29.59 -6.77 4.04
CA PHE A 45 -30.27 -8.06 3.96
C PHE A 45 -29.36 -9.25 4.30
N TYR A 46 -29.93 -10.05 5.19
CA TYR A 46 -29.44 -11.23 5.88
C TYR A 46 -29.53 -12.47 4.97
N LEU A 47 -28.67 -13.46 5.26
CA LEU A 47 -28.81 -14.84 4.79
C LEU A 47 -30.20 -15.41 5.13
N ARG A 48 -30.99 -15.83 4.14
CA ARG A 48 -32.05 -16.83 4.35
C ARG A 48 -32.15 -17.83 3.21
N SER A 49 -32.42 -19.06 3.63
CA SER A 49 -32.53 -20.31 2.89
C SER A 49 -33.62 -20.34 1.82
N ARG A 50 -33.35 -21.12 0.76
CA ARG A 50 -34.28 -21.87 -0.12
C ARG A 50 -35.66 -21.23 -0.40
N GLU A 51 -35.89 -20.87 -1.66
CA GLU A 51 -36.95 -21.45 -2.52
C GLU A 51 -36.84 -20.94 -3.97
N ARG A 52 -37.35 -21.74 -4.91
CA ARG A 52 -37.33 -21.53 -6.37
C ARG A 52 -38.44 -20.54 -6.78
N SER A 53 -38.17 -19.68 -7.78
CA SER A 53 -39.12 -19.38 -8.87
C SER A 53 -38.52 -18.46 -9.93
N HIS A 54 -39.06 -18.57 -11.14
CA HIS A 54 -38.64 -18.03 -12.44
C HIS A 54 -38.87 -16.53 -12.68
N SER A 55 -38.33 -16.07 -13.83
CA SER A 55 -38.66 -14.89 -14.65
C SER A 55 -37.92 -13.59 -14.31
N SER A 56 -37.70 -12.64 -15.23
CA SER A 56 -37.24 -12.61 -16.63
C SER A 56 -36.94 -11.13 -16.91
N ASP A 57 -36.10 -10.90 -17.92
CA ASP A 57 -35.97 -9.66 -18.70
C ASP A 57 -35.10 -8.48 -18.22
N ALA A 58 -33.94 -8.41 -18.90
CA ALA A 58 -33.53 -7.34 -19.80
C ALA A 58 -33.13 -5.97 -19.22
N PHE A 59 -31.82 -5.73 -19.18
CA PHE A 59 -31.25 -4.41 -19.45
C PHE A 59 -30.18 -4.49 -20.54
N GLN A 60 -30.35 -3.63 -21.54
CA GLN A 60 -29.63 -3.62 -22.81
C GLN A 60 -28.14 -3.27 -22.69
N ARG A 61 -27.35 -3.94 -23.53
CA ARG A 61 -25.94 -3.69 -23.82
C ARG A 61 -25.71 -2.22 -24.25
N LYS A 62 -24.83 -1.51 -23.55
CA LYS A 62 -24.13 -0.33 -24.08
C LYS A 62 -22.72 -0.74 -24.51
N LYS A 63 -22.36 -0.25 -25.70
CA LYS A 63 -21.13 -0.50 -26.46
C LYS A 63 -19.87 -0.29 -25.63
N GLU A 64 -18.95 -1.24 -25.78
CA GLU A 64 -17.56 -1.24 -25.33
C GLU A 64 -16.77 -0.10 -26.00
N ASP A 65 -15.95 0.59 -25.21
CA ASP A 65 -14.89 1.49 -25.64
C ASP A 65 -13.54 0.75 -25.46
N PRO A 66 -12.67 0.65 -26.47
CA PRO A 66 -11.49 -0.21 -26.40
C PRO A 66 -10.32 0.56 -25.79
N GLY A 67 -10.12 0.46 -24.46
CA GLY A 67 -8.99 1.16 -23.86
C GLY A 67 -8.84 1.10 -22.35
N THR A 68 -8.78 -0.10 -21.76
CA THR A 68 -8.00 -0.51 -20.57
C THR A 68 -8.58 -1.84 -20.10
N THR A 69 -7.91 -2.94 -20.43
CA THR A 69 -8.26 -4.24 -19.88
C THR A 69 -7.79 -4.30 -18.42
N ILE A 70 -8.71 -4.01 -17.49
CA ILE A 70 -8.53 -4.39 -16.08
C ILE A 70 -8.62 -5.92 -16.05
N LEU A 71 -7.47 -6.58 -16.10
CA LEU A 71 -7.42 -8.04 -16.06
C LEU A 71 -7.50 -8.49 -14.60
N LEU A 72 -8.73 -8.67 -14.10
CA LEU A 72 -8.97 -9.44 -12.88
C LEU A 72 -8.68 -10.91 -13.23
N VAL A 73 -7.50 -11.43 -12.89
CA VAL A 73 -7.13 -12.82 -13.23
C VAL A 73 -7.39 -13.73 -12.03
N PRO A 74 -8.49 -14.51 -12.02
CA PRO A 74 -8.58 -15.66 -11.13
C PRO A 74 -7.48 -16.66 -11.49
N HIS A 75 -6.60 -16.98 -10.55
CA HIS A 75 -5.54 -17.95 -10.78
C HIS A 75 -6.13 -19.37 -10.86
N ARG A 76 -6.44 -19.84 -12.08
CA ARG A 76 -6.82 -21.23 -12.38
C ARG A 76 -5.63 -22.16 -12.62
N GLY A 77 -4.40 -21.65 -12.70
CA GLY A 77 -3.19 -22.46 -12.92
C GLY A 77 -2.61 -22.99 -11.61
N ARG A 78 -2.13 -24.24 -11.57
CA ARG A 78 -1.15 -24.66 -10.55
C ARG A 78 0.21 -24.09 -10.96
N CYS A 79 0.84 -23.30 -10.12
CA CYS A 79 2.27 -23.00 -10.29
C CYS A 79 3.04 -24.29 -10.00
N LEU A 80 3.46 -25.01 -11.05
CA LEU A 80 4.25 -26.23 -10.91
C LEU A 80 5.68 -25.85 -10.50
N GLY A 81 6.10 -26.32 -9.33
CA GLY A 81 7.48 -26.19 -8.86
C GLY A 81 8.35 -27.31 -9.42
N THR A 82 9.50 -26.96 -9.98
CA THR A 82 10.58 -27.92 -10.25
C THR A 82 11.39 -28.11 -8.98
N ARG A 83 11.47 -29.35 -8.47
CA ARG A 83 12.41 -29.72 -7.40
C ARG A 83 13.80 -29.84 -8.00
N GLY A 84 14.69 -28.92 -7.66
CA GLY A 84 16.10 -28.97 -8.01
C GLY A 84 16.94 -28.34 -6.90
N GLY A 85 17.80 -29.15 -6.29
CA GLY A 85 18.66 -28.75 -5.17
C GLY A 85 19.85 -27.90 -5.61
N ALA A 86 19.94 -26.72 -5.00
CA ALA A 86 21.14 -25.97 -4.64
C ALA A 86 20.63 -24.92 -3.63
N PHE A 87 21.40 -24.55 -2.60
CA PHE A 87 21.03 -23.41 -1.75
C PHE A 87 21.11 -22.14 -2.61
N SER A 88 20.00 -21.81 -3.27
CA SER A 88 19.82 -20.55 -3.99
C SER A 88 20.08 -19.41 -3.03
N GLU A 89 20.83 -18.40 -3.47
CA GLU A 89 20.86 -17.11 -2.77
C GLU A 89 19.43 -16.62 -2.52
N ARG A 90 19.21 -15.98 -1.37
CA ARG A 90 17.91 -15.45 -0.98
C ARG A 90 17.44 -14.44 -2.02
N SER A 91 16.25 -14.66 -2.57
CA SER A 91 15.69 -13.80 -3.61
C SER A 91 14.18 -13.63 -3.45
N PHE A 92 13.69 -12.43 -3.73
CA PHE A 92 12.27 -12.14 -3.85
C PHE A 92 12.00 -11.36 -5.13
N THR A 93 11.19 -11.90 -6.04
CA THR A 93 10.95 -11.31 -7.36
C THR A 93 9.50 -11.44 -7.81
N VAL A 94 9.12 -10.65 -8.82
CA VAL A 94 7.83 -10.74 -9.50
C VAL A 94 8.00 -11.60 -10.75
N ASP A 95 7.20 -12.66 -10.87
CA ASP A 95 7.10 -13.50 -12.06
C ASP A 95 5.88 -13.04 -12.88
N TYR A 96 6.15 -12.18 -13.86
CA TYR A 96 5.11 -11.60 -14.73
C TYR A 96 4.48 -12.60 -15.69
N GLU A 97 5.18 -13.71 -15.99
CA GLU A 97 4.67 -14.75 -16.88
C GLU A 97 3.60 -15.58 -16.15
N ASN A 98 3.90 -15.96 -14.91
CA ASN A 98 3.03 -16.82 -14.09
C ASN A 98 2.12 -16.04 -13.14
N ASN A 99 2.20 -14.71 -13.12
CA ASN A 99 1.44 -13.80 -12.27
C ASN A 99 1.54 -14.17 -10.78
N CYS A 100 2.76 -14.39 -10.29
CA CYS A 100 3.02 -14.70 -8.89
C CYS A 100 4.30 -14.03 -8.38
N PHE A 101 4.52 -14.04 -7.06
CA PHE A 101 5.85 -13.77 -6.53
C PHE A 101 6.68 -15.05 -6.53
N ARG A 102 7.99 -14.90 -6.62
CA ARG A 102 8.95 -15.97 -6.37
C ARG A 102 9.75 -15.61 -5.14
N LYS A 103 9.73 -16.48 -4.13
CA LYS A 103 10.62 -16.41 -2.97
C LYS A 103 11.58 -17.59 -3.06
N ASP A 104 12.86 -17.31 -3.20
CA ASP A 104 13.92 -18.30 -3.38
C ASP A 104 13.64 -19.24 -4.57
N GLY A 105 13.17 -18.67 -5.68
CA GLY A 105 12.76 -19.39 -6.90
C GLY A 105 11.41 -20.12 -6.82
N GLN A 106 10.82 -20.25 -5.63
CA GLN A 106 9.55 -20.95 -5.43
C GLN A 106 8.36 -19.99 -5.53
N PRO A 107 7.23 -20.41 -6.14
CA PRO A 107 5.99 -19.63 -6.12
C PRO A 107 5.61 -19.27 -4.69
N PHE A 108 5.31 -17.99 -4.46
CA PHE A 108 5.08 -17.45 -3.14
C PHE A 108 3.87 -16.52 -3.12
N ARG A 109 3.17 -16.53 -1.98
CA ARG A 109 2.07 -15.64 -1.67
C ARG A 109 2.16 -15.18 -0.23
N TYR A 110 2.17 -13.88 -0.02
CA TYR A 110 2.00 -13.33 1.31
C TYR A 110 0.51 -13.21 1.69
N VAL A 111 0.24 -13.36 2.98
CA VAL A 111 -0.96 -12.93 3.67
C VAL A 111 -0.47 -12.00 4.78
N SER A 112 -0.77 -10.72 4.62
CA SER A 112 -0.21 -9.65 5.44
C SER A 112 -1.28 -8.96 6.29
N GLY A 113 -0.84 -8.34 7.38
CA GLY A 113 -1.65 -7.44 8.20
C GLY A 113 -0.81 -6.24 8.63
N SER A 114 -1.44 -5.07 8.78
CA SER A 114 -0.72 -3.89 9.22
C SER A 114 -0.64 -3.75 10.72
N ILE A 115 0.53 -3.28 11.13
CA ILE A 115 0.87 -2.82 12.46
C ILE A 115 1.84 -1.66 12.29
N HIS A 116 1.65 -0.56 13.02
CA HIS A 116 2.55 0.59 12.96
C HIS A 116 3.38 0.64 14.24
N TYR A 117 4.70 0.49 14.13
CA TYR A 117 5.60 0.47 15.31
C TYR A 117 5.46 1.75 16.15
N PHE A 118 5.28 2.90 15.50
CA PHE A 118 5.09 4.19 16.16
C PHE A 118 3.71 4.36 16.86
N ARG A 119 2.80 3.38 16.74
CA ARG A 119 1.52 3.32 17.48
C ARG A 119 1.51 2.27 18.59
N VAL A 120 2.63 1.59 18.83
CA VAL A 120 2.74 0.49 19.79
C VAL A 120 4.04 0.69 20.59
N PRO A 121 3.99 0.74 21.94
CA PRO A 121 5.21 0.80 22.74
C PRO A 121 6.18 -0.34 22.40
N SER A 122 7.47 -0.02 22.30
CA SER A 122 8.51 -0.93 21.80
C SER A 122 8.60 -2.26 22.54
N GLN A 123 8.28 -2.26 23.83
CA GLN A 123 8.25 -3.47 24.68
C GLN A 123 7.17 -4.47 24.24
N LEU A 124 6.18 -4.04 23.44
CA LEU A 124 5.03 -4.83 23.04
C LEU A 124 5.11 -5.30 21.58
N TRP A 125 6.07 -4.82 20.78
CA TRP A 125 6.20 -5.19 19.36
C TRP A 125 6.24 -6.70 19.16
N HIS A 126 7.07 -7.40 19.93
CA HIS A 126 7.17 -8.86 19.84
C HIS A 126 5.83 -9.53 20.14
N ASP A 127 5.10 -9.12 21.18
CA ASP A 127 3.78 -9.68 21.50
C ASP A 127 2.79 -9.48 20.34
N ARG A 128 2.73 -8.26 19.77
CA ARG A 128 1.76 -7.94 18.72
C ARG A 128 2.07 -8.74 17.44
N ILE A 129 3.33 -8.76 17.02
CA ILE A 129 3.77 -9.53 15.84
C ILE A 129 3.59 -11.03 16.07
N TYR A 130 3.84 -11.54 17.29
CA TYR A 130 3.59 -12.93 17.62
C TYR A 130 2.11 -13.30 17.46
N LYS A 131 1.20 -12.48 17.98
CA LYS A 131 -0.25 -12.68 17.80
C LYS A 131 -0.66 -12.66 16.32
N MET A 132 -0.08 -11.76 15.52
CA MET A 132 -0.27 -11.70 14.07
C MET A 132 0.19 -12.99 13.37
N LYS A 133 1.36 -13.51 13.73
CA LYS A 133 1.84 -14.82 13.26
C LYS A 133 0.88 -15.95 13.64
N MET A 134 0.40 -15.97 14.89
CA MET A 134 -0.54 -16.98 15.37
C MET A 134 -1.92 -16.91 14.70
N ALA A 135 -2.27 -15.79 14.06
CA ALA A 135 -3.44 -15.68 13.19
C ALA A 135 -3.24 -16.37 11.82
N GLY A 136 -2.02 -16.81 11.50
CA GLY A 136 -1.67 -17.43 10.23
C GLY A 136 -1.09 -16.46 9.19
N LEU A 137 -0.82 -15.20 9.56
CA LEU A 137 -0.11 -14.27 8.69
C LEU A 137 1.35 -14.74 8.51
N ASN A 138 1.91 -14.51 7.32
CA ASN A 138 3.32 -14.79 7.02
C ASN A 138 4.13 -13.53 6.67
N ALA A 139 3.46 -12.37 6.67
CA ALA A 139 4.07 -11.06 6.52
C ALA A 139 3.35 -10.04 7.41
N ILE A 140 4.08 -8.99 7.79
CA ILE A 140 3.49 -7.76 8.34
C ILE A 140 3.73 -6.61 7.37
N GLN A 141 2.92 -5.58 7.47
CA GLN A 141 3.13 -4.31 6.78
C GLN A 141 3.22 -3.18 7.81
N THR A 142 4.13 -2.22 7.57
CA THR A 142 4.21 -1.00 8.39
C THR A 142 4.58 0.19 7.51
N TYR A 143 4.08 1.36 7.88
CA TYR A 143 4.64 2.63 7.40
C TYR A 143 5.94 2.99 8.13
N VAL A 144 6.72 3.89 7.54
CA VAL A 144 7.79 4.65 8.20
C VAL A 144 7.38 6.12 8.27
N GLU A 145 7.37 6.68 9.47
CA GLU A 145 6.85 8.04 9.70
C GLU A 145 7.99 9.07 9.73
N TRP A 146 8.14 9.86 8.67
CA TRP A 146 9.28 10.79 8.53
C TRP A 146 9.32 11.84 9.65
N ASN A 147 8.19 12.47 9.99
CA ASN A 147 8.10 13.52 11.01
C ASN A 147 8.74 13.14 12.36
N HIS A 148 8.64 11.90 12.83
CA HIS A 148 9.19 11.46 14.12
C HIS A 148 10.62 10.97 14.02
N HIS A 149 11.02 10.51 12.83
CA HIS A 149 12.41 10.19 12.56
C HIS A 149 13.26 11.41 12.28
N GLU A 150 12.67 12.53 11.86
CA GLU A 150 13.32 13.83 11.69
C GLU A 150 12.45 14.95 12.30
N PRO A 151 12.31 15.00 13.65
CA PRO A 151 11.44 15.98 14.33
C PRO A 151 11.89 17.42 14.09
N GLU A 152 13.19 17.62 13.86
CA GLU A 152 13.78 18.89 13.45
C GLU A 152 14.72 18.62 12.27
N ALA A 153 14.85 19.59 11.37
CA ALA A 153 15.63 19.40 10.14
C ALA A 153 17.09 19.01 10.45
N GLY A 154 17.51 17.83 9.99
CA GLY A 154 18.84 17.25 10.23
C GLY A 154 19.04 16.59 11.60
N VAL A 155 18.00 16.51 12.44
CA VAL A 155 18.04 15.82 13.74
C VAL A 155 17.27 14.52 13.62
N TYR A 156 17.96 13.39 13.67
CA TYR A 156 17.34 12.08 13.45
C TYR A 156 17.11 11.29 14.74
N ASN A 157 15.98 10.58 14.83
CA ASN A 157 15.64 9.71 15.95
C ASN A 157 15.27 8.29 15.47
N PHE A 158 16.04 7.30 15.88
CA PHE A 158 15.77 5.87 15.66
C PHE A 158 15.90 5.09 16.98
N ASN A 159 15.51 5.70 18.10
CA ASN A 159 15.60 5.10 19.44
C ASN A 159 14.21 4.90 20.05
N GLY A 160 14.13 4.01 21.06
CA GLY A 160 12.89 3.77 21.81
C GLY A 160 11.76 3.29 20.91
N ASP A 161 10.59 3.93 21.02
CA ASP A 161 9.40 3.58 20.21
C ASP A 161 9.53 3.95 18.73
N TYR A 162 10.65 4.57 18.33
CA TYR A 162 11.00 4.86 16.94
C TYR A 162 12.22 4.04 16.47
N ASP A 163 12.63 3.00 17.20
CA ASP A 163 13.70 2.09 16.76
C ASP A 163 13.19 1.11 15.68
N LEU A 164 13.15 1.60 14.44
CA LEU A 164 12.77 0.81 13.26
C LEU A 164 13.66 -0.44 13.09
N PRO A 165 15.00 -0.40 13.22
CA PRO A 165 15.83 -1.60 13.18
C PRO A 165 15.40 -2.67 14.19
N SER A 166 15.13 -2.32 15.44
CA SER A 166 14.66 -3.27 16.46
C SER A 166 13.28 -3.83 16.15
N PHE A 167 12.36 -3.02 15.60
CA PHE A 167 11.06 -3.51 15.13
C PHE A 167 11.20 -4.52 13.98
N LEU A 168 12.04 -4.22 12.98
CA LEU A 168 12.33 -5.13 11.86
C LEU A 168 13.01 -6.41 12.34
N LYS A 169 13.89 -6.30 13.35
CA LYS A 169 14.50 -7.46 13.99
C LYS A 169 13.46 -8.32 14.71
N ALA A 170 12.49 -7.73 15.40
CA ALA A 170 11.41 -8.50 16.04
C ALA A 170 10.58 -9.30 15.02
N ALA A 171 10.31 -8.72 13.84
CA ALA A 171 9.67 -9.45 12.74
C ALA A 171 10.55 -10.60 12.23
N TYR A 172 11.84 -10.35 12.04
CA TYR A 172 12.82 -11.35 11.61
C TYR A 172 12.94 -12.53 12.60
N ASP A 173 13.09 -12.24 13.90
CA ASP A 173 13.21 -13.24 14.96
C ASP A 173 11.95 -14.12 15.05
N LEU A 174 10.79 -13.58 14.65
CA LEU A 174 9.53 -14.28 14.55
C LEU A 174 9.28 -14.92 13.18
N ASP A 175 10.25 -14.94 12.25
CA ASP A 175 10.11 -15.48 10.89
C ASP A 175 8.91 -14.87 10.15
N MET A 176 8.69 -13.57 10.34
CA MET A 176 7.68 -12.78 9.63
C MET A 176 8.37 -11.92 8.56
N LEU A 177 7.87 -12.00 7.32
CA LEU A 177 8.33 -11.12 6.25
C LEU A 177 7.78 -9.70 6.47
N VAL A 178 8.43 -8.70 5.87
CA VAL A 178 8.03 -7.30 6.00
C VAL A 178 7.77 -6.69 4.62
N ILE A 179 6.60 -6.07 4.50
CA ILE A 179 6.26 -5.14 3.42
C ILE A 179 6.41 -3.73 4.01
N LEU A 180 7.42 -2.99 3.57
CA LEU A 180 7.72 -1.68 4.17
C LEU A 180 7.14 -0.56 3.33
N ARG A 181 6.38 0.36 3.92
CA ARG A 181 5.84 1.53 3.22
C ARG A 181 6.57 2.78 3.68
N THR A 182 7.49 3.26 2.87
CA THR A 182 8.48 4.25 3.32
C THR A 182 8.07 5.71 3.13
N GLY A 183 6.84 5.95 2.66
CA GLY A 183 6.32 7.29 2.40
C GLY A 183 6.98 7.95 1.18
N PRO A 184 7.31 9.25 1.23
CA PRO A 184 7.56 10.05 2.45
C PRO A 184 6.28 10.64 3.04
N PHE A 185 5.22 10.77 2.24
CA PHE A 185 3.85 10.94 2.71
C PHE A 185 3.22 9.55 2.87
N ILE A 186 2.58 9.29 4.00
CA ILE A 186 1.99 7.99 4.35
C ILE A 186 0.49 8.03 4.57
N ASP A 187 -0.11 9.23 4.58
CA ASP A 187 -1.47 9.43 5.09
C ASP A 187 -1.64 8.89 6.52
N ALA A 188 -2.22 7.69 6.65
CA ALA A 188 -2.30 6.87 7.84
C ALA A 188 -3.05 7.50 9.02
N GLU A 189 -3.88 8.53 8.76
CA GLU A 189 -4.46 9.39 9.79
C GLU A 189 -3.39 9.91 10.76
N ARG A 190 -2.22 10.28 10.22
CA ARG A 190 -1.11 10.88 10.98
C ARG A 190 -1.07 12.37 10.75
N ASP A 191 -0.55 13.08 11.76
CA ASP A 191 -0.33 14.51 11.64
C ASP A 191 0.48 14.81 10.38
N MET A 192 -0.06 15.71 9.56
CA MET A 192 0.46 16.10 8.25
C MET A 192 0.80 14.91 7.31
N GLY A 193 0.11 13.77 7.47
CA GLY A 193 0.37 12.54 6.71
C GLY A 193 1.78 11.99 6.88
N GLY A 194 2.39 12.23 8.05
CA GLY A 194 3.76 11.82 8.38
C GLY A 194 4.86 12.74 7.85
N LEU A 195 4.52 13.84 7.16
CA LEU A 195 5.51 14.84 6.74
C LEU A 195 5.94 15.72 7.92
N PRO A 196 7.23 16.08 8.05
CA PRO A 196 7.67 16.95 9.15
C PRO A 196 7.12 18.38 9.04
N TYR A 197 6.56 18.91 10.13
CA TYR A 197 6.01 20.27 10.19
C TYR A 197 7.04 21.36 9.84
N TRP A 198 8.33 21.11 10.08
CA TRP A 198 9.37 22.11 9.83
C TRP A 198 9.53 22.42 8.34
N LEU A 199 9.03 21.58 7.43
CA LEU A 199 8.96 21.89 6.00
C LEU A 199 8.16 23.18 5.74
N LEU A 200 7.08 23.41 6.50
CA LEU A 200 6.27 24.64 6.41
C LEU A 200 7.02 25.88 6.92
N ARG A 201 7.94 25.71 7.88
CA ARG A 201 8.77 26.81 8.39
C ARG A 201 9.87 27.18 7.39
N VAL A 202 10.38 26.20 6.65
CA VAL A 202 11.39 26.41 5.60
C VAL A 202 10.79 27.17 4.43
N ASP A 203 9.67 26.68 3.91
CA ASP A 203 8.95 27.33 2.81
C ASP A 203 7.44 27.04 2.93
N PRO A 204 6.63 28.02 3.37
CA PRO A 204 5.19 27.83 3.51
C PRO A 204 4.45 27.69 2.17
N LYS A 205 5.12 27.93 1.04
CA LYS A 205 4.57 27.77 -0.32
C LYS A 205 5.07 26.50 -1.02
N MET A 206 5.85 25.67 -0.31
CA MET A 206 6.42 24.44 -0.84
C MET A 206 5.32 23.52 -1.37
N LYS A 207 5.47 23.04 -2.61
CA LYS A 207 4.55 22.05 -3.18
C LYS A 207 4.97 20.65 -2.75
N MET A 208 4.57 20.29 -1.54
CA MET A 208 4.82 18.96 -0.99
C MET A 208 4.13 17.89 -1.85
N ARG A 209 4.78 16.74 -1.97
CA ARG A 209 4.37 15.62 -2.83
C ARG A 209 4.42 15.91 -4.34
N PHE A 210 5.01 17.01 -4.79
CA PHE A 210 5.27 17.27 -6.21
C PHE A 210 6.78 17.33 -6.49
N TYR A 211 7.14 17.34 -7.78
CA TYR A 211 8.49 17.65 -8.22
C TYR A 211 8.75 19.15 -8.07
N ASP A 212 8.94 19.56 -6.83
CA ASP A 212 9.38 20.89 -6.43
C ASP A 212 10.82 20.77 -5.94
N PRO A 213 11.81 21.45 -6.55
CA PRO A 213 13.20 21.39 -6.10
C PRO A 213 13.40 21.71 -4.60
N ASN A 214 12.55 22.57 -4.03
CA ASN A 214 12.60 22.89 -2.60
C ASN A 214 12.15 21.72 -1.72
N PHE A 215 11.25 20.87 -2.22
CA PHE A 215 10.80 19.65 -1.54
C PHE A 215 11.76 18.47 -1.81
N ILE A 216 12.13 18.25 -3.08
CA ILE A 216 13.02 17.17 -3.53
C ILE A 216 14.34 17.18 -2.76
N LYS A 217 14.90 18.37 -2.48
CA LYS A 217 16.10 18.52 -1.65
C LYS A 217 15.98 17.82 -0.29
N TYR A 218 14.83 17.91 0.38
CA TYR A 218 14.60 17.27 1.67
C TYR A 218 14.24 15.80 1.56
N ILE A 219 13.56 15.42 0.47
CA ILE A 219 13.33 14.01 0.12
C ILE A 219 14.66 13.26 -0.05
N ASP A 220 15.59 13.85 -0.81
CA ASP A 220 16.91 13.25 -1.03
C ASP A 220 17.67 13.10 0.28
N LYS A 221 17.65 14.13 1.13
CA LYS A 221 18.29 14.06 2.45
C LYS A 221 17.70 12.95 3.32
N TRP A 222 16.37 12.90 3.41
CA TRP A 222 15.67 11.91 4.22
C TRP A 222 16.00 10.48 3.79
N TYR A 223 15.92 10.19 2.49
CA TYR A 223 16.20 8.83 1.99
C TYR A 223 17.68 8.47 2.00
N ASN A 224 18.60 9.43 1.94
CA ASN A 224 20.02 9.17 2.21
C ASN A 224 20.30 8.77 3.67
N VAL A 225 19.36 9.02 4.58
CA VAL A 225 19.42 8.53 5.97
C VAL A 225 18.67 7.21 6.13
N LEU A 226 17.40 7.16 5.70
CA LEU A 226 16.55 5.98 5.91
C LEU A 226 17.03 4.75 5.14
N LEU A 227 17.40 4.89 3.86
CA LEU A 227 17.67 3.72 3.00
C LEU A 227 18.90 2.91 3.45
N PRO A 228 20.02 3.53 3.86
CA PRO A 228 21.15 2.79 4.46
C PRO A 228 20.78 2.04 5.75
N ILE A 229 19.87 2.58 6.57
CA ILE A 229 19.41 1.92 7.81
C ILE A 229 18.64 0.64 7.51
N ILE A 230 17.81 0.64 6.45
CA ILE A 230 16.98 -0.52 6.09
C ILE A 230 17.66 -1.48 5.09
N GLU A 231 18.75 -1.08 4.41
CA GLU A 231 19.47 -1.93 3.43
C GLU A 231 19.85 -3.30 4.01
N PRO A 232 20.41 -3.44 5.24
CA PRO A 232 20.71 -4.74 5.83
C PRO A 232 19.48 -5.62 6.06
N PHE A 233 18.30 -5.01 6.19
CA PHE A 233 17.04 -5.71 6.43
C PHE A 233 16.34 -6.17 5.14
N LEU A 234 16.88 -5.85 3.96
CA LEU A 234 16.38 -6.39 2.69
C LEU A 234 16.49 -7.91 2.65
N TYR A 235 15.48 -8.56 2.07
CA TYR A 235 15.41 -10.02 1.97
C TYR A 235 16.65 -10.61 1.27
N ASN A 236 17.08 -9.97 0.18
CA ASN A 236 18.29 -10.34 -0.57
C ASN A 236 19.60 -10.12 0.21
N ASN A 237 19.58 -9.31 1.28
CA ASN A 237 20.72 -9.09 2.16
C ASN A 237 20.61 -9.89 3.48
N GLY A 238 19.59 -10.74 3.62
CA GLY A 238 19.41 -11.61 4.78
C GLY A 238 18.35 -11.14 5.79
N GLY A 239 17.70 -9.98 5.59
CA GLY A 239 16.64 -9.49 6.48
C GLY A 239 15.21 -9.88 6.07
N PRO A 240 14.16 -9.33 6.68
CA PRO A 240 12.78 -9.72 6.40
C PRO A 240 12.08 -8.92 5.28
N ILE A 241 12.64 -7.80 4.80
CA ILE A 241 11.95 -6.88 3.88
C ILE A 241 11.92 -7.44 2.45
N ILE A 242 10.73 -7.83 1.99
CA ILE A 242 10.52 -8.42 0.65
C ILE A 242 10.11 -7.39 -0.41
N SER A 243 9.44 -6.32 -0.02
CA SER A 243 9.02 -5.26 -0.93
C SER A 243 8.92 -3.92 -0.22
N ILE A 244 9.04 -2.84 -0.99
CA ILE A 244 8.95 -1.47 -0.48
C ILE A 244 7.96 -0.65 -1.31
N GLN A 245 6.99 -0.02 -0.65
CA GLN A 245 6.13 0.97 -1.28
C GLN A 245 6.85 2.32 -1.34
N ILE A 246 6.78 2.96 -2.51
CA ILE A 246 7.15 4.37 -2.70
C ILE A 246 5.89 5.22 -2.84
N GLU A 247 5.87 6.37 -2.17
CA GLU A 247 4.68 7.23 -2.03
C GLU A 247 3.48 6.47 -1.41
N ASN A 248 2.32 7.11 -1.36
CA ASN A 248 1.05 6.50 -0.96
C ASN A 248 -0.15 7.19 -1.64
N GLU A 249 -0.92 6.42 -2.42
CA GLU A 249 -2.13 6.88 -3.11
C GLU A 249 -1.93 8.20 -3.89
N TYR A 250 -0.79 8.31 -4.58
CA TYR A 250 -0.41 9.54 -5.29
C TYR A 250 -1.43 9.94 -6.35
N GLY A 251 -2.17 8.98 -6.91
CA GLY A 251 -3.21 9.21 -7.90
C GLY A 251 -4.31 10.20 -7.46
N TYR A 252 -4.51 10.39 -6.16
CA TYR A 252 -5.41 11.42 -5.61
C TYR A 252 -4.76 12.80 -5.47
N CYS A 253 -3.44 12.86 -5.50
CA CYS A 253 -2.67 14.07 -5.23
C CYS A 253 -2.25 14.78 -6.53
N GLY A 254 -1.57 14.07 -7.42
CA GLY A 254 -0.86 14.70 -8.53
C GLY A 254 -0.47 13.74 -9.65
N CYS A 255 0.14 14.29 -10.70
CA CYS A 255 0.51 13.55 -11.92
C CYS A 255 1.76 14.16 -12.57
N ASP A 256 2.91 14.05 -11.90
CA ASP A 256 4.19 14.62 -12.35
C ASP A 256 5.37 13.65 -12.18
N GLN A 257 6.61 14.16 -12.32
CA GLN A 257 7.84 13.37 -12.29
C GLN A 257 8.27 12.94 -10.88
N TYR A 258 7.57 13.35 -9.82
CA TYR A 258 7.98 13.13 -8.43
C TYR A 258 8.24 11.65 -8.09
N LYS A 259 7.35 10.75 -8.47
CA LYS A 259 7.54 9.31 -8.17
C LYS A 259 8.63 8.67 -9.02
N ALA A 260 8.89 9.18 -10.22
CA ALA A 260 10.00 8.70 -11.03
C ALA A 260 11.33 9.02 -10.33
N HIS A 261 11.43 10.21 -9.72
CA HIS A 261 12.55 10.58 -8.86
C HIS A 261 12.69 9.63 -7.65
N LEU A 262 11.61 9.35 -6.92
CA LEU A 262 11.64 8.38 -5.80
C LEU A 262 12.12 7.00 -6.26
N ARG A 263 11.56 6.47 -7.37
CA ARG A 263 12.00 5.20 -7.94
C ARG A 263 13.49 5.20 -8.24
N ASP A 264 14.00 6.23 -8.92
CA ASP A 264 15.39 6.30 -9.34
C ASP A 264 16.35 6.40 -8.15
N LEU A 265 15.96 7.16 -7.12
CA LEU A 265 16.68 7.26 -5.86
C LEU A 265 16.77 5.90 -5.16
N PHE A 266 15.64 5.20 -5.01
CA PHE A 266 15.61 3.87 -4.36
C PHE A 266 16.38 2.84 -5.17
N ASN A 267 16.23 2.81 -6.48
CA ASN A 267 16.97 1.89 -7.35
C ASN A 267 18.47 2.11 -7.28
N THR A 268 18.90 3.38 -7.17
CA THR A 268 20.31 3.74 -7.03
C THR A 268 20.86 3.30 -5.68
N LEU A 269 20.20 3.72 -4.58
CA LEU A 269 20.70 3.47 -3.22
C LEU A 269 20.57 2.00 -2.80
N LEU A 270 19.50 1.32 -3.18
CA LEU A 270 19.26 -0.10 -2.87
C LEU A 270 19.73 -1.05 -3.98
N LYS A 271 20.39 -0.55 -5.03
CA LYS A 271 21.01 -1.33 -6.12
C LYS A 271 20.03 -2.31 -6.79
N LYS A 272 18.76 -1.89 -6.93
CA LYS A 272 17.65 -2.70 -7.48
C LYS A 272 17.46 -4.08 -6.82
N LYS A 273 17.82 -4.22 -5.53
CA LYS A 273 17.73 -5.50 -4.80
C LYS A 273 16.34 -5.82 -4.22
N VAL A 274 15.38 -4.93 -4.35
CA VAL A 274 14.06 -5.05 -3.72
C VAL A 274 12.94 -4.75 -4.72
N VAL A 275 11.81 -5.43 -4.56
CA VAL A 275 10.61 -5.13 -5.34
C VAL A 275 10.02 -3.81 -4.85
N LEU A 276 10.06 -2.78 -5.69
CA LEU A 276 9.34 -1.53 -5.45
C LEU A 276 7.90 -1.65 -5.93
N PHE A 277 6.97 -1.05 -5.20
CA PHE A 277 5.58 -0.96 -5.60
C PHE A 277 4.92 0.40 -5.27
N THR A 278 3.78 0.69 -5.88
CA THR A 278 2.88 1.83 -5.57
C THR A 278 1.49 1.29 -5.27
N THR A 279 0.71 1.96 -4.43
CA THR A 279 -0.69 1.58 -4.13
C THR A 279 -1.62 2.75 -4.43
N ASP A 280 -2.70 2.50 -5.18
CA ASP A 280 -3.73 3.48 -5.52
C ASP A 280 -5.11 2.85 -5.76
N GLN A 281 -6.19 3.58 -5.54
CA GLN A 281 -7.54 3.04 -5.75
C GLN A 281 -7.75 2.51 -7.18
N PRO A 282 -8.58 1.45 -7.37
CA PRO A 282 -8.74 0.71 -8.62
C PRO A 282 -9.56 1.47 -9.67
N PHE A 283 -9.51 2.81 -9.66
CA PHE A 283 -10.13 3.68 -10.64
C PHE A 283 -9.12 4.07 -11.72
N PRO A 284 -9.53 4.16 -13.00
CA PRO A 284 -8.62 4.49 -14.09
C PRO A 284 -7.81 5.77 -13.86
N ASN A 285 -8.44 6.81 -13.29
CA ASN A 285 -7.79 8.09 -13.04
C ASN A 285 -6.72 7.99 -11.95
N SER A 286 -7.03 7.33 -10.83
CA SER A 286 -6.09 7.12 -9.73
C SER A 286 -4.88 6.32 -10.21
N LEU A 287 -5.11 5.19 -10.90
CA LEU A 287 -4.00 4.36 -11.41
C LEU A 287 -3.18 5.03 -12.51
N ALA A 288 -3.80 5.85 -13.37
CA ALA A 288 -3.09 6.55 -14.45
C ALA A 288 -1.99 7.45 -13.88
N CYS A 289 -2.30 8.16 -12.81
CA CYS A 289 -1.37 9.09 -12.16
C CYS A 289 -0.66 8.49 -10.95
N GLY A 290 -1.08 7.34 -10.46
CA GLY A 290 -0.59 6.64 -9.26
C GLY A 290 0.51 5.59 -9.51
N LYS A 291 0.53 4.96 -10.69
CA LYS A 291 1.62 4.07 -11.10
C LYS A 291 2.89 4.83 -11.55
N THR A 292 4.03 4.16 -11.50
CA THR A 292 5.26 4.62 -12.16
C THR A 292 5.92 3.46 -12.92
N TYR A 293 6.74 3.77 -13.92
CA TYR A 293 7.40 2.75 -14.75
C TYR A 293 8.46 1.98 -13.96
N ASP A 294 8.65 0.68 -14.24
CA ASP A 294 9.55 -0.26 -13.52
C ASP A 294 9.25 -0.42 -12.03
N VAL A 295 8.02 -0.13 -11.62
CA VAL A 295 7.54 -0.31 -10.25
C VAL A 295 6.22 -1.07 -10.32
N LEU A 296 6.04 -2.05 -9.43
CA LEU A 296 4.83 -2.85 -9.40
C LEU A 296 3.64 -1.98 -9.01
N ALA A 297 2.63 -1.86 -9.86
CA ALA A 297 1.42 -1.13 -9.52
C ALA A 297 0.48 -2.04 -8.74
N THR A 298 0.08 -1.60 -7.55
CA THR A 298 -0.95 -2.23 -6.74
C THR A 298 -2.13 -1.31 -6.50
N THR A 299 -3.25 -1.90 -6.07
CA THR A 299 -4.47 -1.11 -5.76
C THR A 299 -4.92 -1.29 -4.32
N ASP A 300 -5.82 -0.48 -3.79
CA ASP A 300 -6.52 -0.69 -2.52
C ASP A 300 -8.03 -0.78 -2.73
N TYR A 301 -8.76 -1.60 -1.97
CA TYR A 301 -10.21 -1.66 -2.00
C TYR A 301 -10.80 -1.95 -0.60
N GLY A 302 -12.09 -1.65 -0.44
CA GLY A 302 -12.85 -1.90 0.79
C GLY A 302 -13.19 -3.38 1.00
N ALA A 303 -13.63 -3.73 2.21
CA ALA A 303 -13.83 -5.11 2.65
C ALA A 303 -15.05 -5.83 2.02
N GLU A 304 -15.08 -6.06 0.72
CA GLU A 304 -16.05 -6.95 0.08
C GLU A 304 -15.51 -8.39 -0.05
N GLY A 305 -15.63 -9.18 1.03
CA GLY A 305 -15.48 -10.64 0.97
C GLY A 305 -14.05 -11.16 1.04
N LEU A 306 -13.39 -11.04 2.22
CA LEU A 306 -12.08 -11.63 2.52
C LEU A 306 -11.97 -13.10 2.06
N TYR A 307 -13.01 -13.91 2.28
CA TYR A 307 -13.05 -15.29 1.80
C TYR A 307 -12.91 -15.40 0.28
N ASN A 308 -13.63 -14.56 -0.48
CA ASN A 308 -13.55 -14.55 -1.94
C ASN A 308 -12.13 -14.21 -2.40
N PHE A 309 -11.43 -13.29 -1.75
CA PHE A 309 -10.04 -12.99 -2.10
C PHE A 309 -9.10 -14.15 -1.78
N ILE A 310 -9.21 -14.75 -0.59
CA ILE A 310 -8.31 -15.84 -0.19
C ILE A 310 -8.53 -17.06 -1.11
N SER A 311 -9.78 -17.40 -1.40
CA SER A 311 -10.18 -18.52 -2.25
C SER A 311 -9.84 -18.29 -3.73
N ASN A 312 -9.94 -17.05 -4.23
CA ASN A 312 -9.55 -16.72 -5.61
C ASN A 312 -8.04 -16.47 -5.79
N ARG A 313 -7.24 -16.75 -4.75
CA ARG A 313 -5.77 -16.65 -4.73
C ARG A 313 -5.20 -15.24 -4.92
N TRP A 314 -5.92 -14.22 -4.49
CA TRP A 314 -5.39 -12.85 -4.47
C TRP A 314 -4.36 -12.69 -3.36
N PHE A 315 -3.45 -11.72 -3.51
CA PHE A 315 -2.57 -11.27 -2.44
C PHE A 315 -3.38 -10.40 -1.48
N ILE A 316 -3.24 -10.65 -0.18
CA ILE A 316 -4.19 -10.08 0.79
C ILE A 316 -3.43 -9.40 1.90
N TYR A 317 -3.95 -8.23 2.21
CA TYR A 317 -3.45 -7.35 3.23
C TYR A 317 -4.66 -6.80 4.02
N SER A 318 -4.54 -6.79 5.35
CA SER A 318 -5.55 -6.23 6.26
C SER A 318 -5.04 -4.93 6.88
N TYR A 319 -5.60 -3.79 6.44
CA TYR A 319 -5.43 -2.50 7.12
C TYR A 319 -6.64 -2.24 8.03
N MET A 320 -6.48 -2.00 9.34
CA MET A 320 -5.36 -2.44 10.18
C MET A 320 -5.55 -3.90 10.59
N PHE A 321 -4.47 -4.59 10.95
CA PHE A 321 -4.58 -5.84 11.73
C PHE A 321 -4.46 -5.55 13.24
N HIS A 322 -3.59 -4.59 13.59
CA HIS A 322 -3.52 -3.98 14.91
C HIS A 322 -3.27 -2.49 14.73
N GLY A 323 -4.24 -1.67 15.13
CA GLY A 323 -4.15 -0.22 14.93
C GLY A 323 -3.34 0.51 16.01
N GLY A 324 -3.56 0.19 17.29
CA GLY A 324 -2.84 0.79 18.42
C GLY A 324 -3.32 2.20 18.76
N THR A 325 -2.40 3.09 19.14
CA THR A 325 -2.72 4.43 19.65
C THR A 325 -1.90 5.50 18.95
N SER A 326 -2.53 6.62 18.57
CA SER A 326 -1.82 7.83 18.16
C SER A 326 -1.42 8.64 19.40
N PHE A 327 -0.33 8.25 20.06
CA PHE A 327 0.16 8.90 21.29
C PHE A 327 0.51 10.38 21.09
N GLY A 328 0.39 11.21 22.13
CA GLY A 328 0.74 12.64 22.05
C GLY A 328 -0.10 13.41 21.02
N PHE A 329 0.54 14.28 20.24
CA PHE A 329 -0.11 15.14 19.23
C PHE A 329 0.05 14.61 17.81
N THR A 330 -0.08 13.30 17.65
CA THR A 330 0.36 12.64 16.42
C THR A 330 -0.78 12.14 15.54
N ALA A 331 -2.01 12.24 16.03
CA ALA A 331 -3.21 11.97 15.25
C ALA A 331 -3.38 13.03 14.16
N GLY A 332 -3.76 12.61 12.96
CA GLY A 332 -4.06 13.49 11.83
C GLY A 332 -5.50 13.99 11.82
N SER A 333 -5.94 14.37 10.64
CA SER A 333 -7.29 14.88 10.39
C SER A 333 -7.70 14.64 8.96
N ASN A 334 -9.00 14.48 8.72
CA ASN A 334 -9.54 14.38 7.37
C ASN A 334 -9.87 15.76 6.79
N LEU A 335 -9.79 15.85 5.46
CA LEU A 335 -10.30 16.99 4.72
C LEU A 335 -11.82 17.03 4.84
N GLY A 336 -12.34 18.07 5.49
CA GLY A 336 -13.77 18.26 5.69
C GLY A 336 -14.11 19.67 6.19
N SER A 337 -15.37 20.07 6.00
CA SER A 337 -15.96 21.25 6.64
C SER A 337 -17.20 20.80 7.43
N PRO A 338 -17.16 20.81 8.78
CA PRO A 338 -16.06 21.30 9.63
C PRO A 338 -14.82 20.38 9.59
N PHE A 339 -13.68 20.90 10.07
CA PHE A 339 -12.44 20.14 10.29
C PHE A 339 -12.70 18.89 11.13
N GLN A 340 -12.14 17.74 10.73
CA GLN A 340 -12.39 16.44 11.36
C GLN A 340 -11.09 15.85 11.92
N ALA A 341 -10.79 16.15 13.17
CA ALA A 341 -9.65 15.55 13.87
C ALA A 341 -9.89 14.06 14.11
N CYS A 342 -8.86 13.25 13.87
CA CYS A 342 -8.86 11.86 14.26
C CYS A 342 -8.70 11.73 15.79
N PRO A 343 -9.35 10.74 16.44
CA PRO A 343 -9.19 10.52 17.87
C PRO A 343 -7.80 9.96 18.20
N THR A 344 -7.43 9.99 19.48
CA THR A 344 -6.20 9.38 20.00
C THR A 344 -6.19 7.87 19.78
N SER A 345 -7.31 7.20 20.10
CA SER A 345 -7.45 5.77 19.85
C SER A 345 -7.39 5.50 18.35
N TYR A 346 -6.54 4.55 17.98
CA TYR A 346 -6.50 4.01 16.63
C TYR A 346 -6.87 2.53 16.66
N ASP A 347 -7.82 2.13 17.52
CA ASP A 347 -8.33 0.75 17.62
C ASP A 347 -8.75 0.18 16.25
N TYR A 348 -9.36 1.03 15.42
CA TYR A 348 -9.76 0.76 14.04
C TYR A 348 -10.83 -0.35 13.90
N ASP A 349 -11.43 -0.83 15.00
CA ASP A 349 -12.16 -2.10 15.02
C ASP A 349 -11.30 -3.22 14.40
N ALA A 350 -9.99 -3.19 14.68
CA ALA A 350 -9.05 -4.12 14.10
C ALA A 350 -9.22 -5.54 14.71
N PRO A 351 -8.72 -6.59 14.03
CA PRO A 351 -8.64 -7.94 14.59
C PRO A 351 -8.01 -7.98 15.99
N LEU A 352 -6.96 -7.20 16.22
CA LEU A 352 -6.44 -6.92 17.56
C LEU A 352 -6.90 -5.54 18.00
N THR A 353 -7.49 -5.44 19.19
CA THR A 353 -7.90 -4.15 19.79
C THR A 353 -6.71 -3.19 19.94
N GLU A 354 -6.98 -1.94 20.31
CA GLU A 354 -5.96 -0.96 20.69
C GLU A 354 -4.96 -1.50 21.74
N ALA A 355 -5.44 -2.29 22.72
CA ALA A 355 -4.59 -2.90 23.74
C ALA A 355 -3.91 -4.22 23.29
N GLY A 356 -4.22 -4.70 22.08
CA GLY A 356 -3.66 -5.92 21.50
C GLY A 356 -4.42 -7.19 21.87
N ASP A 357 -5.70 -7.09 22.25
CA ASP A 357 -6.53 -8.24 22.60
C ASP A 357 -7.12 -8.89 21.34
N PRO A 358 -7.07 -10.23 21.21
CA PRO A 358 -7.74 -10.93 20.13
C PRO A 358 -9.26 -10.79 20.19
N THR A 359 -9.87 -10.28 19.11
CA THR A 359 -11.33 -10.14 18.97
C THR A 359 -11.97 -11.35 18.28
N PRO A 360 -13.31 -11.46 18.23
CA PRO A 360 -13.97 -12.44 17.36
C PRO A 360 -13.52 -12.35 15.87
N LYS A 361 -13.19 -11.14 15.39
CA LYS A 361 -12.66 -10.91 14.03
C LYS A 361 -11.30 -11.58 13.84
N TYR A 362 -10.42 -11.53 14.84
CA TYR A 362 -9.15 -12.24 14.83
C TYR A 362 -9.33 -13.75 14.65
N TYR A 363 -10.21 -14.37 15.45
CA TYR A 363 -10.43 -15.80 15.39
C TYR A 363 -11.06 -16.24 14.06
N ALA A 364 -11.98 -15.44 13.51
CA ALA A 364 -12.57 -15.69 12.19
C ALA A 364 -11.53 -15.62 11.06
N ILE A 365 -10.62 -14.65 11.10
CA ILE A 365 -9.51 -14.54 10.14
C ILE A 365 -8.58 -15.75 10.27
N ARG A 366 -8.20 -16.11 11.50
CA ARG A 366 -7.35 -17.27 11.79
C ARG A 366 -7.93 -18.57 11.24
N GLU A 367 -9.22 -18.82 11.48
CA GLU A 367 -9.90 -19.99 10.96
C GLU A 367 -9.92 -20.01 9.42
N THR A 368 -10.18 -18.85 8.80
CA THR A 368 -10.23 -18.70 7.34
C THR A 368 -8.88 -18.97 6.69
N ILE A 369 -7.79 -18.41 7.25
CA ILE A 369 -6.43 -18.65 6.78
C ILE A 369 -6.05 -20.12 6.98
N GLY A 370 -6.38 -20.69 8.16
CA GLY A 370 -6.13 -22.09 8.47
C GLY A 370 -6.75 -23.05 7.45
N LYS A 371 -8.01 -22.82 7.06
CA LYS A 371 -8.71 -23.61 6.02
C LYS A 371 -7.94 -23.60 4.69
N VAL A 372 -7.39 -22.45 4.31
CA VAL A 372 -6.69 -22.28 3.03
C VAL A 372 -5.30 -22.90 3.05
N ILE A 373 -4.56 -22.75 4.15
CA ILE A 373 -3.26 -23.41 4.32
C ILE A 373 -3.44 -24.93 4.28
N LEU A 374 -4.40 -25.47 5.05
CA LEU A 374 -4.68 -26.90 5.10
C LEU A 374 -5.18 -27.47 3.76
N SER A 375 -5.93 -26.69 2.97
CA SER A 375 -6.39 -27.14 1.65
C SER A 375 -5.30 -27.20 0.56
N ASN A 376 -4.12 -26.63 0.84
CA ASN A 376 -2.98 -26.60 -0.08
C ASN A 376 -1.82 -27.51 0.38
N LEU A 377 -1.95 -28.16 1.54
CA LEU A 377 -1.15 -29.31 1.96
C LEU A 377 -1.79 -30.59 1.41
#